data_AF-A0A4S1WZW8-F1
#
_entry.id   AF-A0A4S1WZW8-F1
#
_cell.length_a   1.000
_cell.length_b   1.000
_cell.length_c   1.000
_cell.angle_alpha   90.00
_cell.angle_beta   90.00
_cell.angle_gamma   90.00
#
_symmetry.space_group_name_H-M   'P 1'
#
loop_
_entity.id
_entity.type
_entity.pdbx_description
1 polymer ?
#
loop_
_entity_poly.entity_id
_entity_poly.type
_entity_poly.pdbx_seq_one_letter_code
_entity_poly.pdbx_strand_id
1 'polypeptide(L)' 'MSKLDHTMYAFTQDNPGGPVLQYVDDEPAPIELSTDAAGRPTRAGLIGYAIAYAIAFGAVAYFLLT' A
#
# COMPACT_ATOMS: atom_id res chain seq x y z
N MET A 1 15.59 12.35 -27.29
CA MET A 1 15.79 13.53 -26.43
C MET A 1 14.61 13.60 -25.46
N SER A 2 14.86 13.42 -24.17
CA SER A 2 13.81 13.58 -23.15
C SER A 2 13.47 15.07 -23.07
N LYS A 3 12.19 15.43 -23.22
CA LYS A 3 11.73 16.81 -23.14
C LYS A 3 11.67 17.16 -21.65
N LEU A 4 12.45 18.15 -21.22
CA LEU A 4 12.44 18.62 -19.84
C LEU A 4 11.04 19.20 -19.51
N ASP A 5 10.46 18.75 -18.40
CA ASP A 5 9.20 19.31 -17.89
C ASP A 5 9.48 20.66 -17.23
N HIS A 6 9.14 21.72 -17.96
CA HIS A 6 9.33 23.09 -17.52
C HIS A 6 8.48 23.47 -16.30
N THR A 7 7.40 22.72 -16.03
CA THR A 7 6.54 22.94 -14.86
C THR A 7 7.30 22.56 -13.59
N MET A 8 7.86 21.34 -13.56
CA MET A 8 8.68 20.85 -12.45
C MET A 8 9.94 21.70 -12.22
N TYR A 9 10.55 22.20 -13.29
CA TYR A 9 11.70 23.11 -13.19
C TYR A 9 11.32 24.41 -12.49
N ALA A 10 10.23 25.08 -12.91
CA ALA A 10 9.79 26.33 -12.30
C ALA A 10 9.41 26.18 -10.82
N PHE A 11 8.87 25.03 -10.41
CA PHE A 11 8.53 24.76 -9.00
C PHE A 11 9.75 24.53 -8.09
N THR A 12 10.90 24.18 -8.65
CA THR A 12 12.10 23.80 -7.87
C THR A 12 13.27 24.77 -8.06
N GLN A 13 13.23 25.64 -9.07
CA GLN A 13 14.31 26.54 -9.46
C GLN A 13 14.75 27.48 -8.32
N ASP A 14 13.81 27.92 -7.48
CA ASP A 14 14.06 28.87 -6.38
C ASP A 14 14.07 28.18 -4.99
N ASN A 15 14.11 26.85 -4.93
CA ASN A 15 14.21 26.11 -3.67
C ASN A 15 15.67 25.67 -3.39
N PRO A 16 16.44 26.41 -2.56
CA PRO A 16 17.84 26.09 -2.26
C PRO A 16 18.01 24.78 -1.49
N GLY A 17 16.93 24.18 -0.99
CA GLY A 17 16.93 22.88 -0.30
C GLY A 17 16.90 21.66 -1.21
N GLY A 18 16.83 21.84 -2.54
CA GLY A 18 16.64 20.72 -3.47
C GLY A 18 15.20 20.16 -3.42
N PRO A 19 14.90 19.03 -4.07
CA PRO A 19 13.57 18.44 -4.03
C PRO A 19 13.17 18.15 -2.58
N VAL A 20 12.01 18.68 -2.16
CA VAL A 20 11.39 18.30 -0.88
C VAL A 20 10.95 16.85 -1.03
N LEU A 21 11.78 15.93 -0.54
CA LEU A 21 11.41 14.53 -0.38
C LEU A 21 10.40 14.46 0.76
N GLN A 22 9.13 14.67 0.43
CA GLN A 22 8.05 14.36 1.34
C GLN A 22 7.97 12.84 1.42
N TYR A 23 8.46 12.29 2.54
CA TYR A 23 8.12 10.92 2.92
C TYR A 23 6.61 10.90 3.15
N VAL A 24 5.89 10.34 2.18
CA VAL A 24 4.53 9.88 2.39
C VAL A 24 4.70 8.54 3.08
N ASP A 25 4.33 8.50 4.36
CA ASP A 25 4.18 7.23 5.05
C ASP A 25 2.95 6.58 4.43
N ASP A 26 3.17 5.77 3.40
CA ASP A 26 2.12 4.92 2.83
C ASP A 26 1.81 3.87 3.89
N GLU A 27 0.90 4.23 4.79
CA GLU A 27 0.41 3.36 5.84
C GLU A 27 0.01 2.03 5.20
N PRO A 28 0.47 0.88 5.73
CA PRO A 28 0.27 -0.39 5.06
C PRO A 28 -1.23 -0.60 4.83
N ALA A 29 -1.61 -0.73 3.55
CA ALA A 29 -2.99 -0.88 3.17
C ALA A 29 -3.60 -2.06 3.94
N PRO A 30 -4.75 -1.88 4.62
CA PRO A 30 -5.37 -2.96 5.36
C PRO A 30 -5.71 -4.11 4.41
N ILE A 31 -5.69 -5.34 4.94
CA ILE A 31 -6.16 -6.50 4.17
C ILE A 31 -7.67 -6.36 3.99
N GLU A 32 -8.07 -5.97 2.79
CA GLU A 32 -9.48 -5.80 2.43
C GLU A 32 -10.09 -7.06 1.82
N LEU A 33 -11.39 -7.23 2.05
CA LEU A 33 -12.16 -8.33 1.50
C LEU A 33 -12.51 -8.02 0.05
N SER A 34 -12.21 -8.93 -0.88
CA SER A 34 -12.61 -8.74 -2.28
C SER A 34 -14.14 -8.74 -2.41
N THR A 35 -14.69 -7.63 -2.88
CA THR A 35 -16.13 -7.43 -3.10
C THR A 35 -16.50 -7.37 -4.58
N ASP A 36 -17.75 -7.69 -4.90
CA ASP A 36 -18.34 -7.48 -6.22
C ASP A 36 -18.71 -6.01 -6.48
N ALA A 37 -19.27 -5.72 -7.65
CA ALA A 37 -19.70 -4.37 -8.04
C ALA A 37 -20.82 -3.77 -7.17
N ALA A 38 -21.51 -4.60 -6.37
CA ALA A 38 -22.53 -4.17 -5.41
C ALA A 38 -21.98 -4.06 -3.97
N GLY A 39 -20.66 -4.23 -3.79
CA GLY A 39 -20.01 -4.20 -2.48
C GLY A 39 -20.22 -5.46 -1.65
N ARG A 40 -20.73 -6.56 -2.22
CA ARG A 40 -20.92 -7.82 -1.51
C ARG A 40 -19.65 -8.65 -1.53
N PRO A 41 -19.30 -9.35 -0.43
CA PRO A 41 -18.15 -10.24 -0.41
C PRO A 41 -18.22 -11.29 -1.50
N THR A 42 -17.16 -11.43 -2.29
CA THR A 42 -17.05 -12.54 -3.22
C THR A 42 -16.70 -13.82 -2.46
N ARG A 43 -17.15 -14.99 -2.94
CA ARG A 43 -16.76 -16.27 -2.34
C ARG A 43 -15.25 -16.49 -2.35
N ALA A 44 -14.60 -16.10 -3.45
CA ALA A 44 -13.14 -16.14 -3.56
C ALA A 44 -12.48 -15.20 -2.53
N GLY A 45 -13.03 -14.00 -2.34
CA GLY A 45 -12.60 -13.03 -1.33
C GLY A 45 -12.70 -13.59 0.09
N LEU A 46 -13.82 -14.23 0.43
CA LEU A 46 -14.02 -14.87 1.74
C LEU A 46 -13.00 -15.99 2.01
N ILE A 47 -12.74 -16.84 1.00
CA ILE A 47 -11.76 -17.92 1.12
C ILE A 47 -10.35 -17.35 1.29
N GLY A 48 -9.96 -16.40 0.45
CA GLY A 48 -8.63 -15.76 0.52
C GLY A 48 -8.42 -15.06 1.86
N TYR A 49 -9.45 -14.36 2.36
CA TYR A 49 -9.41 -13.70 3.66
C TYR A 49 -9.26 -14.70 4.81
N ALA A 50 -10.00 -15.81 4.80
CA ALA A 50 -9.85 -16.85 5.82
C ALA A 50 -8.43 -17.47 5.83
N ILE A 51 -7.84 -17.72 4.64
CA ILE A 51 -6.48 -18.23 4.51
C ILE A 51 -5.46 -17.23 5.07
N ALA A 52 -5.60 -15.94 4.74
CA ALA A 52 -4.69 -14.90 5.22
C ALA A 52 -4.67 -14.85 6.77
N TYR A 53 -5.84 -14.90 7.41
CA TYR A 53 -5.92 -14.93 8.88
C TYR A 53 -5.37 -16.23 9.47
N ALA A 54 -5.59 -17.38 8.83
CA ALA A 54 -5.04 -18.65 9.30
C ALA A 54 -3.50 -18.64 9.29
N ILE A 55 -2.89 -18.08 8.23
CA ILE A 55 -1.43 -17.94 8.12
C ILE A 55 -0.91 -16.94 9.17
N ALA A 56 -1.55 -15.77 9.29
CA ALA A 56 -1.14 -14.74 10.26
C ALA A 56 -1.20 -15.29 11.70
N PHE A 57 -2.29 -15.97 12.05
CA PHE A 57 -2.43 -16.63 13.34
C PHE A 57 -1.37 -17.70 13.55
N GLY A 58 -1.13 -18.55 12.55
CA GLY A 58 -0.10 -19.60 12.61
C GLY A 58 1.30 -19.04 12.83
N ALA A 59 1.65 -17.94 12.14
CA ALA A 59 2.92 -17.26 12.32
C ALA A 59 3.07 -16.70 13.75
N VAL A 60 2.06 -15.98 14.24
CA VAL A 60 2.06 -15.43 15.60
C VAL A 60 2.17 -16.55 16.64
N ALA A 61 1.39 -17.63 16.48
CA ALA A 61 1.44 -18.78 17.38
C ALA A 61 2.82 -19.45 17.39
N TYR A 62 3.43 -19.63 16.21
CA TYR A 62 4.79 -20.17 16.10
C TYR A 62 5.78 -19.31 16.89
N PHE A 63 5.85 -18.01 16.63
CA PHE A 63 6.80 -17.10 17.30
C PHE A 63 6.55 -16.92 18.80
N LEU A 64 5.33 -17.16 19.30
CA LEU A 64 5.03 -17.07 20.73
C LEU A 64 5.25 -18.39 21.49
N LEU A 65 5.16 -19.53 20.81
CA LEU A 65 5.28 -20.86 21.41
C LEU A 65 6.66 -21.50 21.21
N THR A 66 7.56 -20.85 20.48
CA THR A 66 8.99 -21.19 20.39
C THR A 66 9.83 -20.17 21.13
#